data_AF-E4U2H2-F1
#
_entry.id   AF-E4U2H2-F1
#
_cell.length_a   1.000
_cell.length_b   1.000
_cell.length_c   1.000
_cell.angle_alpha   90.00
_cell.angle_beta   90.00
_cell.angle_gamma   90.00
#
_symmetry.space_group_name_H-M   'P 1'
#
loop_
_entity.id
_entity.type
_entity.pdbx_description
1 polymer ?
#
loop_
_entity_poly.entity_id
_entity_poly.type
_entity_poly.pdbx_seq_one_letter_code
_entity_poly.pdbx_strand_id
1 'polypeptide(L)' 'MNEIEKYVRPYDDNFTTMVPTNFVIKMRTCKIWQFIRFIIINIKMLIVVRKSH' A
#
# COMPACT_ATOMS: atom_id res chain seq x y z
N MET A 1 -6.49 -8.38 20.54
CA MET A 1 -7.55 -8.19 19.53
C MET A 1 -8.54 -7.09 19.95
N ASN A 2 -8.19 -6.18 20.87
CA ASN A 2 -9.16 -5.33 21.57
C ASN A 2 -9.29 -3.90 20.99
N GLU A 3 -8.54 -3.55 19.93
CA GLU A 3 -8.54 -2.20 19.32
C GLU A 3 -9.44 -2.09 18.07
N ILE A 4 -9.70 -3.22 17.39
CA ILE A 4 -10.47 -3.25 16.12
C ILE A 4 -11.96 -3.02 16.38
N GLU A 5 -12.47 -3.51 17.51
CA GLU A 5 -13.87 -3.40 17.94
C GLU A 5 -14.32 -1.95 18.17
N LYS A 6 -13.38 -1.02 18.44
CA LYS A 6 -13.70 0.39 18.69
C LYS A 6 -14.08 1.17 17.42
N TYR A 7 -13.65 0.69 16.25
CA TYR A 7 -13.89 1.33 14.96
C TYR A 7 -14.83 0.52 14.06
N VAL A 8 -15.02 -0.76 14.35
CA VAL A 8 -15.92 -1.66 13.62
C VAL A 8 -17.17 -1.87 14.46
N ARG A 9 -18.11 -0.93 14.39
CA ARG A 9 -19.43 -1.11 15.00
C ARG A 9 -20.26 -2.06 14.12
N PRO A 10 -21.01 -3.01 14.70
CA PRO A 10 -21.95 -3.81 13.92
C PRO A 10 -22.96 -2.86 13.25
N TYR A 11 -23.20 -3.03 11.94
CA TYR A 11 -24.04 -2.19 11.05
C TYR A 11 -23.44 -0.88 10.50
N ASP A 12 -22.15 -0.61 10.68
CA ASP A 12 -21.47 0.51 9.99
C ASP A 12 -21.10 0.11 8.55
N ASP A 13 -21.16 1.02 7.56
CA ASP A 13 -20.82 0.75 6.15
C ASP A 13 -19.38 0.20 5.98
N ASN A 14 -18.55 0.44 6.99
CA ASN A 14 -17.16 0.01 7.07
C ASN A 14 -16.98 -1.42 7.60
N PHE A 15 -18.04 -2.12 8.02
CA PHE A 15 -17.99 -3.45 8.64
C PHE A 15 -17.44 -4.53 7.70
N THR A 16 -17.68 -4.39 6.39
CA THR A 16 -17.15 -5.30 5.35
C THR A 16 -15.78 -4.86 4.82
N THR A 17 -15.31 -3.68 5.20
CA THR A 17 -14.03 -3.16 4.71
C THR A 17 -12.90 -3.91 5.37
N MET A 18 -11.94 -4.37 4.56
CA MET A 18 -10.78 -5.09 5.05
C MET A 18 -10.00 -4.20 6.01
N VAL A 19 -10.08 -4.50 7.31
CA VAL A 19 -9.30 -3.84 8.35
C VAL A 19 -7.83 -3.98 7.97
N PRO A 20 -7.11 -2.88 7.69
CA PRO A 20 -5.75 -2.95 7.22
C PRO A 20 -4.87 -3.53 8.33
N THR A 21 -4.50 -4.80 8.19
CA THR A 21 -3.61 -5.48 9.13
C THR A 21 -2.32 -4.68 9.28
N ASN A 22 -1.78 -4.59 10.50
CA ASN A 22 -0.51 -3.90 10.79
C ASN A 22 0.64 -4.29 9.84
N PHE A 23 0.58 -5.51 9.28
CA PHE A 23 1.49 -6.00 8.25
C PHE A 23 1.38 -5.24 6.92
N VAL A 24 0.17 -4.96 6.43
CA VAL A 24 -0.07 -4.20 5.19
C VAL A 24 0.38 -2.74 5.34
N ILE A 25 0.17 -2.16 6.52
CA ILE A 25 0.62 -0.79 6.83
C ILE A 25 2.16 -0.73 6.87
N LYS A 26 2.81 -1.70 7.51
CA LYS A 26 4.28 -1.81 7.55
C LYS A 26 4.91 -2.03 6.18
N MET A 27 4.26 -2.79 5.29
CA MET A 27 4.69 -2.93 3.90
C MET A 27 4.61 -1.62 3.12
N ARG A 28 3.66 -0.73 3.44
CA ARG A 28 3.54 0.59 2.80
C ARG A 28 4.56 1.62 3.31
N THR A 29 5.08 1.48 4.53
CA THR A 29 6.01 2.45 5.15
C THR A 29 7.48 2.05 5.11
N CYS A 30 7.82 0.84 4.63
CA CYS A 30 9.20 0.39 4.56
C CYS A 30 10.02 1.22 3.53
N LYS A 31 11.00 2.00 4.02
CA LYS A 31 11.88 2.84 3.18
C LYS A 31 12.67 2.03 2.14
N ILE A 32 13.03 0.79 2.49
CA ILE A 32 13.70 -0.15 1.57
C ILE A 32 12.78 -0.51 0.40
N TRP A 33 11.49 -0.77 0.67
CA TRP A 33 10.51 -1.05 -0.37
C TRP A 33 10.18 0.19 -1.22
N GLN A 34 10.12 1.38 -0.59
CA GLN A 34 9.98 2.64 -1.30
C GLN A 34 11.16 2.90 -2.26
N PHE A 35 12.39 2.59 -1.84
CA PHE A 35 13.59 2.72 -2.68
C PHE A 35 13.57 1.79 -3.90
N ILE A 36 13.19 0.52 -3.71
CA ILE A 36 13.03 -0.44 -4.82
C ILE A 36 11.95 0.05 -5.80
N ARG A 37 10.79 0.50 -5.31
CA ARG A 37 9.73 1.08 -6.16
C ARG A 37 10.20 2.31 -6.94
N PHE A 38 11.01 3.17 -6.32
CA PHE A 38 11.59 4.33 -6.98
C PHE A 38 12.48 3.92 -8.15
N ILE A 39 13.37 2.94 -7.96
CA ILE A 39 14.24 2.42 -9.02
C ILE A 39 13.41 1.84 -10.17
N ILE A 40 12.42 0.99 -9.86
CA ILE A 40 11.57 0.36 -10.88
C ILE A 40 10.84 1.38 -11.74
N ILE A 41 10.25 2.42 -11.12
CA ILE A 41 9.54 3.48 -11.85
C ILE A 41 10.50 4.26 -12.75
N ASN A 42 11.67 4.66 -12.24
CA ASN A 42 12.67 5.37 -13.04
C ASN A 42 13.13 4.53 -14.24
N ILE A 43 13.43 3.25 -14.03
CA ILE A 43 13.80 2.33 -15.13
C ILE A 43 12.66 2.20 -16.14
N LYS A 44 11.42 2.01 -15.68
CA LYS A 44 10.25 1.87 -16.55
C LYS A 44 10.04 3.13 -17.40
N MET A 45 10.17 4.31 -16.81
CA MET A 45 10.05 5.59 -17.53
C MET A 45 11.14 5.73 -18.60
N LEU A 46 12.40 5.39 -18.27
CA LEU A 46 13.49 5.39 -19.24
C LEU A 46 13.25 4.42 -20.41
N ILE A 47 12.73 3.23 -20.13
CA ILE A 47 12.38 2.24 -21.18
C ILE A 47 11.26 2.77 -22.08
N VAL A 48 10.21 3.36 -21.49
CA VAL A 48 9.07 3.93 -22.24
C VAL A 48 9.55 5.06 -23.15
N VAL A 49 10.34 6.01 -22.63
CA VAL A 49 10.92 7.11 -23.40
C VAL A 49 11.81 6.57 -24.54
N ARG A 50 12.64 5.56 -24.27
CA ARG A 50 13.49 4.94 -25.29
C ARG A 50 12.71 4.19 -26.37
N LYS A 51 11.53 3.65 -26.07
CA LYS A 51 10.67 2.98 -27.05
C LYS A 51 9.91 3.97 -27.93
N SER A 52 9.77 5.22 -27.49
CA SER A 52 9.04 6.28 -28.20
C SER A 52 9.90 7.04 -29.22
N HIS A 53 11.21 6.80 -29.27
CA HIS A 53 12.15 7.36 -30.25
C HIS A 53 12.73 6.24 -31.12
#